data_AF-G7Q4H2-F1
#
_entry.id   AF-G7Q4H2-F1
#
_cell.length_a   1.000
_cell.length_b   1.000
_cell.length_c   1.000
_cell.angle_alpha   90.00
_cell.angle_beta   90.00
_cell.angle_gamma   90.00
#
_symmetry.space_group_name_H-M   'P 1'
#
loop_
_entity.id
_entity.type
_entity.pdbx_description
1 polymer ?
#
loop_
_entity_poly.entity_id
_entity_poly.type
_entity_poly.pdbx_seq_one_letter_code
_entity_poly.pdbx_strand_id
1 'polypeptide(L)' 'MKVSARNLIPGTVKKVSIGMVNAEVVIEAAPGVEIVSVITKESAEAMGLKAGAKVKAMVKASSVMVVTD' A
#
# COMPACT_ATOMS: atom_id res chain seq x y z
N MET A 1 -15.78 -6.53 -1.76
CA MET A 1 -15.33 -5.50 -2.73
C MET A 1 -15.23 -6.13 -4.11
N LYS A 2 -15.69 -5.44 -5.15
CA LYS A 2 -15.41 -5.80 -6.56
C LYS A 2 -14.53 -4.69 -7.13
N VAL A 3 -13.30 -5.03 -7.53
CA VAL A 3 -12.31 -4.09 -8.09
C VAL A 3 -11.66 -4.72 -9.31
N SER A 4 -11.30 -3.92 -10.32
CA SER A 4 -10.65 -4.41 -11.55
C SER A 4 -9.13 -4.55 -11.43
N ALA A 5 -8.52 -3.96 -10.38
CA ALA A 5 -7.13 -4.21 -10.05
C ALA A 5 -6.94 -5.68 -9.68
N ARG A 6 -6.01 -6.35 -10.35
CA ARG A 6 -5.82 -7.81 -10.24
C ARG A 6 -4.77 -8.21 -9.21
N ASN A 7 -3.87 -7.30 -8.84
CA ASN A 7 -2.85 -7.56 -7.86
C ASN A 7 -3.34 -7.06 -6.50
N LEU A 8 -3.73 -7.98 -5.63
CA LEU A 8 -4.14 -7.71 -4.25
C LEU A 8 -3.21 -8.49 -3.33
N ILE A 9 -2.32 -7.78 -2.65
CA ILE A 9 -1.25 -8.37 -1.85
C ILE A 9 -1.56 -8.11 -0.37
N PRO A 10 -1.96 -9.12 0.41
CA PRO A 10 -2.16 -8.98 1.85
C PRO A 10 -0.87 -8.57 2.54
N GLY A 11 -0.99 -7.73 3.57
CA GLY A 11 0.17 -7.32 4.36
C GLY A 11 -0.23 -6.64 5.66
N THR A 12 0.80 -6.23 6.40
CA THR A 12 0.65 -5.48 7.66
C THR A 12 1.34 -4.14 7.50
N VAL A 13 0.66 -3.05 7.87
CA VAL A 13 1.28 -1.73 7.88
C VAL A 13 2.40 -1.71 8.91
N LYS A 14 3.61 -1.42 8.48
CA LYS A 14 4.79 -1.26 9.34
C LYS A 14 4.91 0.18 9.82
N LYS A 15 4.69 1.14 8.92
CA LYS A 15 4.82 2.58 9.19
C LYS A 15 3.85 3.38 8.33
N VAL A 16 3.34 4.46 8.88
CA VAL A 16 2.61 5.50 8.14
C VAL A 16 3.31 6.84 8.42
N SER A 17 3.70 7.55 7.36
CA SER A 17 4.31 8.88 7.45
C SER A 17 3.35 9.88 6.81
N ILE A 18 2.64 10.67 7.62
CA ILE A 18 1.67 11.67 7.14
C ILE A 18 2.41 12.97 6.82
N GLY A 19 2.38 13.39 5.55
CA GLY A 19 2.83 14.70 5.09
C GLY A 19 1.67 15.71 5.02
N MET A 20 1.91 16.85 4.36
CA MET A 20 0.89 17.90 4.22
C MET A 20 -0.25 17.49 3.27
N VAL A 21 0.08 16.82 2.16
CA VAL A 21 -0.88 16.41 1.11
C VAL A 21 -0.90 14.90 0.91
N ASN A 22 0.27 14.25 0.98
CA ASN A 22 0.42 12.81 0.78
C ASN A 22 0.79 12.12 2.09
N ALA A 23 0.51 10.83 2.12
CA ALA A 23 0.91 9.89 3.16
C ALA A 23 1.68 8.74 2.52
N GLU A 24 2.86 8.45 3.06
CA GLU A 24 3.61 7.23 2.74
C GLU A 24 3.18 6.12 3.69
N VAL A 25 2.86 4.95 3.14
CA VAL A 25 2.44 3.76 3.88
C VAL A 25 3.39 2.62 3.50
N VAL A 26 4.16 2.15 4.48
CA VAL A 26 5.03 0.99 4.33
C VAL A 26 4.28 -0.25 4.79
N ILE A 27 4.16 -1.24 3.91
CA ILE A 27 3.40 -2.48 4.14
C ILE A 27 4.36 -3.66 4.04
N GLU A 28 4.47 -4.46 5.08
CA GLU A 28 5.18 -5.74 5.04
C GLU A 28 4.25 -6.82 4.46
N ALA A 29 4.61 -7.35 3.28
CA ALA A 29 3.85 -8.39 2.57
C ALA A 29 4.32 -9.80 2.93
N ALA A 30 5.60 -9.96 3.24
CA ALA A 30 6.25 -11.17 3.73
C ALA A 30 7.50 -10.77 4.54
N PRO A 31 8.12 -11.68 5.33
CA PRO A 31 9.31 -11.34 6.11
C PRO A 31 10.41 -10.68 5.26
N GLY A 32 10.71 -9.42 5.56
CA GLY A 32 11.72 -8.64 4.83
C GLY A 32 11.28 -8.12 3.44
N VAL A 33 10.04 -8.35 3.03
CA VAL A 33 9.48 -7.87 1.76
C VAL A 33 8.48 -6.74 2.02
N GLU A 34 8.85 -5.53 1.61
CA GLU A 34 8.05 -4.33 1.82
C GLU A 34 7.47 -3.78 0.51
N ILE A 35 6.24 -3.28 0.59
CA ILE A 35 5.58 -2.50 -0.45
C ILE A 35 5.36 -1.10 0.11
N VAL A 36 5.84 -0.09 -0.61
CA VAL A 36 5.61 1.32 -0.28
C VAL A 36 4.49 1.87 -1.16
N SER A 37 3.49 2.47 -0.52
CA SER A 37 2.38 3.15 -1.19
C SER A 37 2.37 4.61 -0.80
N VAL A 38 2.10 5.49 -1.76
CA VAL A 38 1.82 6.91 -1.51
C VAL A 38 0.37 7.17 -1.88
N ILE A 39 -0.42 7.62 -0.91
CA ILE A 39 -1.82 8.00 -1.06
C ILE A 39 -2.03 9.41 -0.50
N THR A 40 -3.22 9.98 -0.66
CA THR A 40 -3.49 11.29 -0.04
C THR A 40 -3.54 11.16 1.48
N LYS A 41 -3.17 12.24 2.18
CA LYS A 41 -3.30 12.37 3.63
C LYS A 41 -4.72 12.01 4.08
N GLU A 42 -5.72 12.57 3.42
CA GLU A 42 -7.14 12.39 3.76
C GLU A 42 -7.54 10.92 3.64
N SER A 43 -7.03 10.22 2.63
CA SER A 43 -7.30 8.79 2.45
C SER A 43 -6.69 7.96 3.58
N ALA A 44 -5.44 8.23 3.96
CA ALA A 44 -4.77 7.52 5.04
C ALA A 44 -5.47 7.73 6.39
N GLU A 45 -5.89 8.96 6.67
CA GLU A 45 -6.63 9.34 7.88
C GLU A 45 -8.04 8.72 7.91
N ALA A 46 -8.79 8.82 6.81
CA ALA A 46 -10.15 8.26 6.71
C ALA A 46 -10.16 6.73 6.84
N MET A 47 -9.09 6.06 6.37
CA MET A 47 -8.92 4.61 6.52
C MET A 47 -8.37 4.20 7.90
N GLY A 48 -8.00 5.16 8.76
CA GLY A 48 -7.44 4.89 10.08
C GLY A 48 -6.13 4.10 10.03
N LEU A 49 -5.31 4.31 8.99
CA LEU A 49 -4.08 3.55 8.81
C LEU A 49 -3.07 3.85 9.91
N LYS A 50 -2.54 2.78 10.51
CA LYS A 50 -1.53 2.84 11.56
C LYS A 50 -0.69 1.56 11.55
N ALA A 51 0.47 1.61 12.20
CA ALA A 51 1.31 0.42 12.37
C ALA A 51 0.52 -0.74 13.00
N GLY A 52 0.74 -1.95 12.49
CA GLY A 52 0.02 -3.17 12.87
C GLY A 52 -1.31 -3.41 12.16
N ALA A 53 -1.84 -2.44 11.41
CA ALA A 53 -3.09 -2.62 10.67
C ALA A 53 -2.95 -3.67 9.55
N LYS A 54 -3.91 -4.58 9.45
CA LYS A 54 -4.00 -5.54 8.33
C LYS A 54 -4.62 -4.86 7.12
N VAL A 55 -3.91 -4.90 5.99
CA VAL A 55 -4.31 -4.23 4.76
C VAL A 55 -4.06 -5.12 3.54
N LYS A 56 -4.53 -4.70 2.37
CA LYS A 56 -4.13 -5.27 1.08
C LYS A 56 -3.58 -4.15 0.21
N ALA A 57 -2.32 -4.25 -0.20
CA ALA A 57 -1.78 -3.39 -1.24
C ALA A 57 -2.45 -3.78 -2.56
N MET A 58 -2.98 -2.80 -3.30
CA MET A 58 -3.72 -3.03 -4.53
C MET A 58 -3.01 -2.33 -5.69
N VAL A 59 -2.60 -3.08 -6.72
CA VAL A 59 -1.90 -2.54 -7.90
C VAL A 59 -2.68 -2.92 -9.15
N LYS A 60 -2.97 -1.94 -10.00
CA LYS A 60 -3.62 -2.18 -11.30
C LYS A 60 -2.66 -2.96 -12.21
N ALA A 61 -3.15 -3.97 -12.92
CA ALA A 61 -2.33 -4.82 -13.78
C ALA A 61 -1.55 -4.03 -14.83
N SER A 62 -2.15 -2.96 -15.39
CA SER A 62 -1.51 -2.09 -16.38
C SER A 62 -0.43 -1.17 -15.84
N SER A 63 -0.18 -1.16 -14.52
CA SER A 63 0.85 -0.32 -13.87
C SER A 63 2.07 -1.14 -13.42
N VAL A 64 2.08 -2.45 -13.67
CA VAL A 64 3.22 -3.32 -13.37
C VAL A 64 4.13 -3.37 -14.58
N MET A 65 5.39 -2.95 -14.41
CA MET A 65 6.42 -3.06 -15.43
C MET A 65 7.16 -4.40 -15.29
N VAL A 66 7.65 -4.93 -16.42
CA VAL A 66 8.47 -6.14 -16.47
C VAL A 66 9.82 -5.75 -17.05
N VAL A 67 10.90 -6.21 -16.42
CA VAL A 67 12.27 -6.02 -16.86
C VAL A 67 12.95 -7.40 -16.96
N THR A 68 13.82 -7.57 -17.93
CA THR A 68 14.71 -8.74 -18.10
C THR A 68 16.15 -8.25 -18.11
N ASP A 69 17.10 -9.13 -17.79
CA ASP A 69 18.54 -8.82 -17.87
C ASP A 69 19.03 -8.60 -19.32
#